data_AF-B5HIW6-F1
#
_entry.id   AF-B5HIW6-F1
#
_cell.length_a   1.000
_cell.length_b   1.000
_cell.length_c   1.000
_cell.angle_alpha   90.00
_cell.angle_beta   90.00
_cell.angle_gamma   90.00
#
_symmetry.space_group_name_H-M   'P 1'
#
loop_
_entity.id
_entity.type
_entity.pdbx_description
1 polymer ?
#
loop_
_entity_poly.entity_id
_entity_poly.type
_entity_poly.pdbx_seq_one_letter_code
_entity_poly.pdbx_strand_id
1 'polypeptide(L)'
;MPDHVNGNREAPSLRPCGAVTFGAMETYSEREVPPGADPLTRQLLRQMVAGCMRLEPAELPDDDEDLVDHGLDSISTMRLISAWHRRGIEVGFPELMARPTLGHWWQLLSQERPTRTP
;
A
#
# COMPACT_ATOMS: atom_id res chain seq x y z
N MET A 1 -29.55 -44.19 27.74
CA MET A 1 -28.15 -44.08 28.22
C MET A 1 -27.26 -44.88 27.29
N PRO A 2 -26.21 -44.30 26.66
CA PRO A 2 -26.05 -42.97 26.04
C PRO A 2 -26.13 -43.08 24.50
N ASP A 3 -26.67 -42.10 23.78
CA ASP A 3 -26.04 -40.84 23.34
C ASP A 3 -24.98 -41.03 22.25
N HIS A 4 -25.36 -40.70 21.01
CA HIS A 4 -24.44 -39.98 20.15
C HIS A 4 -25.22 -39.01 19.26
N VAL A 5 -25.41 -37.82 19.84
CA VAL A 5 -25.55 -36.55 19.14
C VAL A 5 -24.56 -36.52 17.96
N ASN A 6 -25.07 -36.55 16.72
CA ASN A 6 -24.25 -36.08 15.60
C ASN A 6 -24.43 -34.58 15.51
N GLY A 7 -23.48 -33.91 16.15
CA GLY A 7 -23.38 -32.47 16.26
C GLY A 7 -23.38 -31.79 14.91
N ASN A 8 -24.41 -30.98 14.73
CA ASN A 8 -24.41 -29.75 13.97
C ASN A 8 -23.06 -29.04 14.19
N ARG A 9 -22.17 -29.11 13.20
CA ARG A 9 -21.02 -28.21 13.11
C ARG A 9 -21.15 -27.43 11.81
N GLU A 10 -22.09 -26.51 11.85
CA GLU A 10 -21.97 -25.18 11.27
C GLU A 10 -20.56 -24.62 11.52
N ALA A 11 -19.67 -24.86 10.56
CA ALA A 11 -18.43 -24.10 10.45
C ALA A 11 -18.75 -22.79 9.72
N PRO A 12 -18.32 -21.64 10.25
CA PRO A 12 -18.73 -20.33 9.79
C PRO A 12 -18.29 -20.08 8.35
N SER A 13 -19.23 -19.53 7.59
CA SER A 13 -19.04 -18.80 6.35
C SER A 13 -17.71 -18.04 6.37
N LEU A 14 -16.67 -18.62 5.77
CA LEU A 14 -15.52 -17.87 5.30
C LEU A 14 -16.04 -16.99 4.18
N ARG A 15 -16.49 -15.79 4.56
CA ARG A 15 -16.74 -14.71 3.64
C ARG A 15 -15.47 -14.57 2.81
N PRO A 16 -15.52 -14.58 1.47
CA PRO A 16 -14.40 -14.04 0.73
C PRO A 16 -14.20 -12.61 1.23
N CYS A 17 -13.07 -12.33 1.86
CA CYS A 17 -12.59 -10.96 2.01
C CYS A 17 -12.71 -10.35 0.62
N GLY A 18 -13.57 -9.33 0.49
CA GLY A 18 -14.01 -8.82 -0.80
C GLY A 18 -12.84 -8.58 -1.72
N ALA A 19 -12.70 -9.45 -2.73
CA ALA A 19 -11.99 -9.11 -3.93
C ALA A 19 -12.82 -7.99 -4.56
N VAL A 20 -12.43 -6.75 -4.29
CA VAL A 20 -12.91 -5.61 -5.05
C VAL A 20 -12.38 -5.83 -6.46
N THR A 21 -13.22 -6.42 -7.31
CA THR A 21 -13.05 -6.43 -8.76
C THR A 21 -13.16 -4.98 -9.21
N PHE A 22 -12.04 -4.27 -9.16
CA PHE A 22 -11.94 -2.95 -9.76
C PHE A 22 -11.89 -3.16 -11.28
N GLY A 23 -12.97 -2.72 -11.94
CA GLY A 23 -13.22 -2.95 -13.35
C GLY A 23 -12.09 -2.46 -14.24
N ALA A 24 -11.85 -3.24 -15.29
CA ALA A 24 -11.01 -2.88 -16.41
C ALA A 24 -11.57 -1.62 -17.11
N MET A 25 -10.74 -0.58 -17.23
CA MET A 25 -10.80 0.36 -18.35
C MET A 25 -9.42 0.95 -18.64
N GLU A 26 -8.90 0.56 -19.80
CA GLU A 26 -7.88 1.19 -20.66
C GLU A 26 -6.43 1.39 -20.14
N THR A 27 -5.58 0.46 -20.58
CA THR A 27 -4.15 0.58 -20.93
C THR A 27 -3.28 1.42 -19.98
N TYR A 28 -2.94 0.84 -18.85
CA TYR A 28 -1.70 1.16 -18.16
C TYR A 28 -0.73 0.05 -18.53
N SER A 29 0.39 0.41 -19.15
CA SER A 29 1.48 -0.51 -19.41
C SER A 29 1.90 -1.12 -18.07
N GLU A 30 1.62 -2.41 -17.92
CA GLU A 30 1.98 -3.25 -16.78
C GLU A 30 3.51 -3.26 -16.60
N ARG A 31 4.06 -2.22 -15.96
CA ARG A 31 5.25 -2.40 -15.12
C ARG A 31 4.74 -2.97 -13.80
N GLU A 32 4.35 -4.25 -13.84
CA GLU A 32 4.07 -5.01 -12.64
C GLU A 32 5.31 -4.97 -11.75
N VAL A 33 5.22 -4.24 -10.64
CA VAL A 33 6.22 -4.33 -9.57
C VAL A 33 6.05 -5.74 -8.98
N PRO A 34 7.02 -6.65 -9.15
CA PRO A 34 6.87 -8.04 -8.73
C PRO A 34 6.51 -8.08 -7.22
N PRO A 35 5.41 -8.75 -6.84
CA PRO A 35 5.05 -8.88 -5.44
C PRO A 35 5.91 -9.97 -4.81
N GLY A 36 6.86 -9.58 -3.97
CA GLY A 36 7.48 -10.48 -3.01
C GLY A 36 8.95 -10.17 -2.71
N ALA A 37 9.19 -9.71 -1.49
CA ALA A 37 10.47 -9.76 -0.78
C ALA A 37 11.56 -8.71 -1.09
N ASP A 38 11.34 -7.68 -1.91
CA ASP A 38 12.30 -6.56 -1.95
C ASP A 38 12.03 -5.61 -0.76
N PRO A 39 13.03 -5.34 0.11
CA PRO A 39 12.86 -4.40 1.21
C PRO A 39 12.41 -3.05 0.66
N LEU A 40 11.53 -2.36 1.39
CA LEU A 40 11.19 -0.99 0.99
C LEU A 40 12.47 -0.15 1.03
N THR A 41 12.97 0.23 -0.15
CA THR A 41 14.13 1.10 -0.33
C THR A 41 13.68 2.48 -0.78
N ARG A 42 14.52 3.50 -0.58
CA ARG A 42 14.22 4.87 -1.03
C ARG A 42 13.98 4.92 -2.54
N GLN A 43 14.73 4.11 -3.30
CA GLN A 43 14.52 3.96 -4.73
C GLN A 43 13.15 3.36 -5.05
N LEU A 44 12.74 2.31 -4.33
CA LEU A 44 11.42 1.69 -4.52
C LEU A 44 10.29 2.65 -4.15
N LEU A 45 10.45 3.43 -3.08
CA LEU A 45 9.51 4.50 -2.73
C LEU A 45 9.35 5.48 -3.90
N ARG A 46 10.45 6.01 -4.43
CA ARG A 46 10.42 6.92 -5.59
C ARG A 46 9.74 6.27 -6.79
N GLN A 47 10.05 5.01 -7.10
CA GLN A 47 9.40 4.30 -8.20
C GLN A 47 7.89 4.14 -8.01
N MET A 48 7.44 3.82 -6.80
CA MET A 48 6.01 3.67 -6.49
C MET A 48 5.27 5.00 -6.61
N VAL A 49 5.84 6.10 -6.09
CA VAL A 49 5.26 7.44 -6.17
C VAL A 49 5.23 7.92 -7.62
N ALA A 50 6.34 7.78 -8.35
CA ALA A 50 6.45 8.13 -9.77
C ALA A 50 5.40 7.39 -10.61
N GLY A 51 5.26 6.08 -10.39
CA GLY A 51 4.25 5.27 -11.05
C GLY A 51 2.81 5.73 -10.78
N CYS A 52 2.52 6.20 -9.56
CA CYS A 52 1.20 6.75 -9.24
C CYS A 52 0.94 8.10 -9.90
N MET A 53 1.95 8.96 -9.96
CA MET A 53 1.89 10.28 -10.63
C MET A 53 2.05 10.19 -12.16
N ARG A 54 2.34 8.99 -12.70
CA ARG A 54 2.69 8.74 -14.11
C ARG A 54 3.90 9.56 -14.59
N LEU A 55 4.84 9.78 -13.69
CA LEU A 55 6.13 10.41 -13.95
C LEU A 55 7.22 9.33 -13.98
N GLU A 56 8.37 9.64 -14.57
CA GLU A 56 9.56 8.82 -14.36
C GLU A 56 10.22 9.16 -13.01
N PRO A 57 10.94 8.23 -12.36
CA PRO A 57 11.57 8.47 -11.05
C PRO A 57 12.58 9.63 -11.03
N ALA A 58 13.13 9.97 -12.20
CA ALA A 58 14.04 11.09 -12.42
C ALA A 58 13.32 12.43 -12.58
N GLU A 59 12.01 12.42 -12.88
CA GLU A 59 11.16 13.61 -13.00
C GLU A 59 10.42 13.94 -11.70
N LEU A 60 10.46 13.03 -10.71
CA LEU A 60 9.96 13.33 -9.39
C LEU A 60 10.76 14.48 -8.76
N PRO A 61 10.08 15.35 -7.99
CA PRO A 61 10.73 16.46 -7.33
C PRO A 61 11.72 15.97 -6.26
N ASP A 62 12.46 16.92 -5.68
CA ASP A 62 13.43 16.61 -4.64
C ASP A 62 12.75 16.06 -3.37
N ASP A 63 13.51 15.43 -2.48
CA ASP A 63 12.94 14.72 -1.35
C ASP A 63 12.26 15.63 -0.32
N ASP A 64 12.63 16.91 -0.29
CA ASP A 64 12.07 17.94 0.59
C ASP A 64 10.93 18.74 -0.06
N GLU A 65 10.60 18.48 -1.33
CA GLU A 65 9.52 19.17 -2.04
C GLU A 65 8.14 18.57 -1.77
N ASP A 66 7.13 19.44 -1.85
CA ASP A 66 5.73 19.10 -1.60
C ASP A 66 5.12 18.44 -2.84
N LEU A 67 4.88 17.14 -2.75
CA LEU A 67 4.35 16.35 -3.87
C LEU A 67 2.96 16.81 -4.32
N VAL A 68 2.16 17.43 -3.44
CA VAL A 68 0.81 17.91 -3.78
C VAL A 68 0.90 19.12 -4.71
N ASP A 69 1.86 20.01 -4.49
CA ASP A 69 2.16 21.12 -5.41
C ASP A 69 2.59 20.61 -6.80
N HIS A 70 3.28 19.47 -6.82
CA HIS A 70 3.71 18.76 -8.03
C HIS A 70 2.63 17.87 -8.66
N GLY A 71 1.40 17.88 -8.14
CA GLY A 71 0.25 17.20 -8.73
C GLY A 71 -0.11 15.84 -8.13
N LEU A 72 0.43 15.49 -6.96
CA LEU A 72 -0.02 14.31 -6.20
C LEU A 72 -1.47 14.50 -5.75
N ASP A 73 -2.32 13.57 -6.13
CA ASP A 73 -3.74 13.57 -5.77
C ASP A 73 -4.10 12.54 -4.69
N SER A 74 -5.25 12.74 -4.05
CA SER A 74 -5.74 11.86 -2.97
C SER A 74 -5.93 10.40 -3.41
N ILE A 75 -6.27 10.14 -4.68
CA ILE A 75 -6.47 8.78 -5.19
C ILE A 75 -5.12 8.08 -5.31
N SER A 76 -4.12 8.77 -5.84
CA SER A 76 -2.73 8.32 -5.91
C SER A 76 -2.18 8.00 -4.51
N THR A 77 -2.42 8.88 -3.53
CA THR A 77 -2.02 8.63 -2.13
C THR A 77 -2.73 7.40 -1.54
N MET A 78 -4.04 7.23 -1.77
CA MET A 78 -4.77 6.04 -1.31
C MET A 78 -4.27 4.74 -1.93
N ARG A 79 -3.86 4.79 -3.20
CA ARG A 79 -3.25 3.64 -3.90
C ARG A 79 -1.90 3.26 -3.30
N LEU A 80 -1.08 4.25 -2.96
CA LEU A 80 0.21 4.05 -2.28
C LEU A 80 0.02 3.42 -0.90
N ILE A 81 -0.88 3.99 -0.08
CA ILE A 81 -1.24 3.45 1.25
C ILE A 81 -1.66 1.99 1.14
N SER A 82 -2.57 1.69 0.21
CA SER A 82 -3.04 0.33 -0.01
C SER A 82 -1.91 -0.62 -0.43
N ALA A 83 -0.94 -0.14 -1.22
CA ALA A 83 0.23 -0.93 -1.62
C ALA A 83 1.19 -1.19 -0.45
N TRP A 84 1.39 -0.23 0.44
CA TRP A 84 2.19 -0.39 1.66
C TRP A 84 1.52 -1.29 2.69
N HIS A 85 0.21 -1.18 2.88
CA HIS A 85 -0.58 -2.07 3.76
C HIS A 85 -0.48 -3.53 3.30
N ARG A 86 -0.51 -3.80 1.99
CA ARG A 86 -0.29 -5.16 1.44
C ARG A 86 1.11 -5.71 1.75
N ARG A 87 2.08 -4.85 2.03
CA ARG A 87 3.45 -5.22 2.45
C ARG A 87 3.61 -5.32 3.97
N GLY A 88 2.53 -5.12 4.73
CA GLY A 88 2.53 -5.14 6.19
C GLY A 88 3.04 -3.84 6.82
N ILE A 89 3.08 -2.74 6.06
CA ILE A 89 3.44 -1.42 6.57
C ILE A 89 2.14 -0.65 6.84
N GLU A 90 1.89 -0.31 8.10
CA GLU A 90 0.71 0.45 8.51
C GLU A 90 1.04 1.94 8.46
N VAL A 91 0.51 2.66 7.46
CA VAL A 91 0.66 4.11 7.34
C VAL A 91 -0.69 4.75 7.00
N GLY A 92 -1.03 5.85 7.65
CA GLY A 92 -2.25 6.59 7.45
C GLY A 92 -2.13 7.74 6.44
N PHE A 93 -3.25 8.05 5.78
CA PHE A 93 -3.38 9.26 4.98
C PHE A 93 -3.07 10.56 5.73
N PRO A 94 -3.58 10.82 6.95
CA PRO A 94 -3.28 12.07 7.63
C PRO A 94 -1.78 12.21 7.95
N GLU A 95 -1.06 11.12 8.19
CA GLU A 95 0.39 11.13 8.45
C GLU A 95 1.19 11.50 7.20
N LEU A 96 0.78 10.95 6.05
CA LEU A 96 1.39 11.25 4.76
C LEU A 96 1.08 12.67 4.29
N MET A 97 -0.16 13.12 4.47
CA MET A 97 -0.61 14.45 4.05
C MET A 97 -0.18 15.57 5.00
N ALA A 98 0.20 15.26 6.24
CA ALA A 98 0.79 16.24 7.14
C ALA A 98 2.06 16.85 6.55
N ARG A 99 2.86 16.03 5.86
CA ARG A 99 4.05 16.44 5.11
C ARG A 99 4.19 15.54 3.87
N PRO A 100 3.64 15.94 2.72
CA PRO A 100 3.61 15.13 1.51
C PRO A 100 4.94 15.22 0.76
N THR A 101 6.06 14.95 1.44
CA THR A 101 7.39 14.97 0.85
C THR A 101 7.98 13.56 0.85
N LEU A 102 8.77 13.21 -0.17
CA LEU A 102 9.39 11.88 -0.29
C LEU A 102 10.30 11.59 0.91
N GLY A 103 11.03 12.58 1.39
CA GLY A 103 11.90 12.48 2.56
C GLY A 103 11.13 12.13 3.82
N HIS A 104 10.01 12.83 4.09
CA HIS A 104 9.18 12.53 5.25
C HIS A 104 8.54 11.15 5.16
N TRP A 105 8.01 10.79 3.99
CA TRP A 105 7.43 9.47 3.76
C TRP A 105 8.46 8.36 3.94
N TRP A 106 9.68 8.55 3.43
CA TRP A 106 10.79 7.63 3.65
C TRP A 106 11.10 7.46 5.13
N GLN A 107 11.10 8.54 5.91
CA GLN A 107 11.32 8.48 7.35
C GLN A 107 10.22 7.70 8.07
N LEU A 108 8.95 7.93 7.75
CA LEU A 108 7.83 7.17 8.32
C LEU A 108 7.97 5.67 8.02
N LEU A 109 8.17 5.34 6.75
CA LEU A 109 8.20 3.95 6.29
C LEU A 109 9.48 3.21 6.73
N SER A 110 10.59 3.91 6.94
CA SER A 110 11.84 3.33 7.45
C SER A 110 11.83 3.11 8.96
N GLN A 111 11.01 3.89 9.70
CA GLN A 111 10.84 3.77 11.15
C GLN A 111 9.88 2.63 11.52
N GLU A 112 8.92 2.33 10.64
CA GLU A 112 8.06 1.14 10.69
C GLU A 112 8.84 -0.14 10.35
N ARG A 113 9.92 -0.43 11.10
CA ARG A 113 10.37 -1.81 11.30
C ARG A 113 9.40 -2.39 12.32
N PRO A 114 8.58 -3.39 11.97
CA PRO A 114 7.64 -3.94 12.93
C PRO A 114 8.41 -4.48 14.14
N THR A 115 8.28 -3.83 15.28
CA THR A 115 8.31 -4.52 16.56
C THR A 115 7.08 -5.40 16.60
N ARG A 116 7.16 -6.54 15.92
CA ARG A 116 6.24 -7.65 16.13
C ARG A 116 6.61 -8.26 17.48
N THR A 117 6.06 -7.69 18.54
CA THR A 117 6.10 -8.27 19.89
C THR A 117 5.39 -9.64 19.81
N PRO A 118 5.97 -10.71 20.38
CA PRO A 118 5.56 -12.11 20.14
C PRO A 118 4.14 -12.47 20.56
#